data_AF-A0A248JZK6-F1
#
_entry.id   AF-A0A248JZK6-F1
#
_cell.length_a   1.000
_cell.length_b   1.000
_cell.length_c   1.000
_cell.angle_alpha   90.00
_cell.angle_beta   90.00
_cell.angle_gamma   90.00
#
_symmetry.space_group_name_H-M   'P 1'
#
loop_
_entity.id
_entity.type
_entity.pdbx_description
1 polymer ?
#
loop_
_entity_poly.entity_id
_entity_poly.type
_entity_poly.pdbx_seq_one_letter_code
_entity_poly.pdbx_strand_id
1 'polypeptide(L)'
;MSTGVLGIRPNPRGRGSRLITINARRACDECTAYPLDARRLAGPIVARVQALRKSPVSEASPTVPAHTLHICVTCRPKGAPPEAVRDGRVLYEAVAALHADWPGRDQVALNGVECMSGCDRACTVALSGRGKPSYLFCDKAPTPETAAAALDLAAQYAASDTGVLMRGDRPGPFRSGILAKIPPGL
;
A
#
# COMPACT_ATOMS: atom_id res chain seq x y z
N MET A 1 -15.61 -2.05 -57.19
CA MET A 1 -14.95 -1.28 -56.12
C MET A 1 -15.98 -1.04 -55.04
N SER A 2 -15.91 -1.81 -53.96
CA SER A 2 -16.85 -1.79 -52.84
C SER A 2 -16.16 -1.15 -51.64
N THR A 3 -16.73 -0.08 -51.11
CA THR A 3 -16.35 0.49 -49.81
C THR A 3 -17.63 0.96 -49.12
N GLY A 4 -18.09 0.16 -48.17
CA GLY A 4 -19.09 0.57 -47.18
C GLY A 4 -18.41 1.35 -46.05
N VAL A 5 -19.09 2.38 -45.56
CA VAL A 5 -18.71 3.11 -44.34
C VAL A 5 -19.91 3.16 -43.41
N LEU A 6 -19.59 2.84 -42.16
CA LEU A 6 -20.42 2.65 -40.98
C LEU A 6 -21.14 3.94 -40.55
N GLY A 7 -22.42 3.84 -40.20
CA GLY A 7 -23.22 4.94 -39.70
C GLY A 7 -22.85 5.37 -38.27
N ILE A 8 -22.65 6.67 -38.08
CA ILE A 8 -22.50 7.32 -36.77
C ILE A 8 -23.86 7.95 -36.42
N ARG A 9 -24.45 7.54 -35.29
CA ARG A 9 -25.63 8.22 -34.72
C ARG A 9 -25.20 9.44 -33.90
N PRO A 10 -25.86 10.61 -34.04
CA PRO A 10 -25.54 11.80 -33.25
C PRO A 10 -26.10 11.71 -31.81
N ASN A 11 -25.31 12.20 -30.86
CA ASN A 11 -25.63 12.37 -29.44
C ASN A 11 -26.41 13.69 -29.22
N PRO A 12 -27.64 13.68 -28.67
CA PRO A 12 -28.51 14.85 -28.63
C PRO A 12 -28.36 15.66 -27.33
N ARG A 13 -27.13 15.96 -26.88
CA ARG A 13 -26.94 16.85 -25.73
C ARG A 13 -25.79 17.81 -25.96
N GLY A 14 -26.09 18.88 -26.71
CA GLY A 14 -25.29 20.10 -26.67
C GLY A 14 -25.31 20.68 -25.25
N ARG A 15 -24.14 20.85 -24.66
CA ARG A 15 -23.97 21.74 -23.50
C ARG A 15 -22.56 22.32 -23.53
N GLY A 16 -22.49 23.60 -23.90
CA GLY A 16 -21.28 24.39 -23.94
C GLY A 16 -20.62 24.48 -22.56
N SER A 17 -19.29 24.48 -22.58
CA SER A 17 -18.41 24.69 -21.44
C SER A 17 -18.60 26.10 -20.86
N ARG A 18 -19.08 26.20 -19.62
CA ARG A 18 -18.89 27.41 -18.79
C ARG A 18 -17.87 27.13 -17.71
N LEU A 19 -16.90 28.03 -17.64
CA LEU A 19 -15.91 28.14 -16.56
C LEU A 19 -16.66 28.32 -15.23
N ILE A 20 -16.47 27.41 -14.27
CA ILE A 20 -17.04 27.55 -12.92
C ILE A 20 -16.00 28.24 -12.05
N THR A 21 -16.19 29.53 -11.81
CA THR A 21 -15.49 30.26 -10.74
C THR A 21 -16.12 29.87 -9.41
N ILE A 22 -15.41 29.08 -8.60
CA ILE A 22 -15.88 28.69 -7.27
C ILE A 22 -15.70 29.89 -6.32
N ASN A 23 -16.77 30.65 -6.10
CA ASN A 23 -16.82 31.68 -5.07
C ASN A 23 -17.43 31.07 -3.80
N ALA A 24 -16.62 30.98 -2.73
CA ALA A 24 -16.88 30.23 -1.50
C ALA A 24 -18.00 30.77 -0.58
N ARG A 25 -19.00 31.48 -1.11
CA ARG A 25 -20.08 32.09 -0.30
C ARG A 25 -21.49 31.96 -0.90
N ARG A 26 -21.78 30.89 -1.62
CA ARG A 26 -23.17 30.53 -1.93
C ARG A 26 -23.46 29.14 -1.38
N ALA A 27 -24.17 29.14 -0.26
CA ALA A 27 -24.84 27.97 0.28
C ALA A 27 -25.69 27.34 -0.84
N CYS A 28 -25.53 26.04 -1.06
CA CYS A 28 -26.41 25.28 -1.92
C CYS A 28 -27.75 25.12 -1.19
N ASP A 29 -28.80 25.77 -1.68
CA ASP A 29 -30.19 25.65 -1.20
C ASP A 29 -30.83 24.27 -1.49
N GLU A 30 -30.05 23.28 -1.98
CA GLU A 30 -30.50 21.91 -2.29
C GLU A 30 -29.96 20.83 -1.33
N CYS A 31 -29.45 21.22 -0.15
CA CYS A 31 -29.06 20.28 0.91
C CYS A 31 -30.18 19.95 1.92
N THR A 32 -31.46 20.16 1.59
CA THR A 32 -32.58 19.91 2.50
C THR A 32 -33.06 18.46 2.57
N ALA A 33 -32.47 17.54 1.78
CA ALA A 33 -32.85 16.12 1.79
C ALA A 33 -32.15 15.28 2.87
N TYR A 34 -31.20 15.84 3.62
CA TYR A 34 -30.60 15.17 4.77
C TYR A 34 -30.69 16.09 5.99
N PRO A 35 -31.76 16.00 6.80
CA PRO A 35 -31.72 16.63 8.10
C PRO A 35 -30.60 15.94 8.89
N LEU A 36 -29.45 16.59 9.01
CA LEU A 36 -28.46 16.30 10.03
C LEU A 36 -29.09 16.70 11.37
N ASP A 37 -29.98 15.84 11.84
CA ASP A 37 -30.55 15.94 13.17
C ASP A 37 -29.37 15.72 14.14
N ALA A 38 -28.89 16.80 14.75
CA ALA A 38 -27.71 16.80 15.63
C ALA A 38 -27.88 15.84 16.84
N ARG A 39 -29.10 15.35 17.08
CA ARG A 39 -29.42 14.32 18.08
C ARG A 39 -29.03 12.90 17.64
N ARG A 40 -28.77 12.65 16.35
CA ARG A 40 -28.37 11.33 15.81
C ARG A 40 -26.87 11.03 15.91
N LEU A 41 -26.05 12.01 16.27
CA LEU A 41 -24.61 11.87 16.49
C LEU A 41 -24.25 11.28 17.87
N ALA A 42 -25.23 11.12 18.77
CA ALA A 42 -25.08 10.46 20.07
C ALA A 42 -25.46 8.96 20.02
N GLY A 43 -25.40 8.33 18.85
CA GLY A 43 -25.71 6.91 18.70
C GLY A 43 -24.64 5.99 19.31
N PRO A 44 -24.98 4.72 19.62
CA PRO A 44 -24.06 3.76 20.24
C PRO A 44 -22.79 3.52 19.41
N ILE A 45 -22.84 3.80 18.10
CA ILE A 45 -21.70 3.69 17.19
C ILE A 45 -20.63 4.75 17.50
N VAL A 46 -21.02 6.02 17.73
CA VAL A 46 -20.04 7.11 17.99
C VAL A 46 -19.38 6.91 19.35
N ALA A 47 -20.15 6.53 20.37
CA ALA A 47 -19.62 6.17 21.68
C ALA A 47 -18.64 4.98 21.61
N ARG A 48 -18.94 3.98 20.78
CA ARG A 48 -18.09 2.79 20.59
C ARG A 48 -16.82 3.09 19.81
N VAL A 49 -16.87 3.96 18.80
CA VAL A 49 -15.67 4.46 18.09
C VAL A 49 -14.79 5.31 19.01
N GLN A 50 -15.38 6.15 19.86
CA GLN A 50 -14.65 6.95 20.84
C GLN A 50 -14.04 6.10 21.97
N ALA A 51 -14.73 5.03 22.41
CA ALA A 51 -14.21 4.08 23.38
C ALA A 51 -13.02 3.28 22.84
N LEU A 52 -13.05 2.90 21.54
CA LEU A 52 -11.92 2.24 20.89
C LEU A 52 -10.68 3.17 20.79
N ARG A 53 -10.88 4.47 20.52
CA ARG A 53 -9.79 5.46 20.46
C ARG A 53 -9.18 5.81 21.83
N LYS A 54 -9.90 5.57 22.93
CA LYS A 54 -9.42 5.83 24.30
C LYS A 54 -8.60 4.68 24.90
N SER A 55 -8.42 3.58 24.18
CA SER A 55 -7.49 2.55 24.63
C SER A 55 -6.08 3.13 24.59
N PRO A 56 -5.41 3.30 25.75
CA PRO A 56 -4.03 3.75 25.76
C PRO A 56 -3.23 2.64 25.08
N VAL A 57 -2.64 2.93 23.93
CA VAL A 57 -1.57 2.09 23.39
C VAL A 57 -0.40 2.27 24.35
N SER A 58 -0.40 1.45 25.40
CA SER A 58 0.64 1.35 26.40
C SER A 58 1.97 1.13 25.68
N GLU A 59 2.86 2.13 25.74
CA GLU A 59 4.16 2.18 25.07
C GLU A 59 5.22 1.25 25.68
N ALA A 60 4.81 0.15 26.33
CA ALA A 60 5.75 -0.75 27.02
C ALA A 60 5.52 -2.22 26.67
N SER A 61 6.59 -2.83 26.13
CA SER A 61 6.87 -4.27 25.95
C SER A 61 6.31 -4.97 24.69
N PRO A 62 7.03 -5.88 24.01
CA PRO A 62 8.41 -6.37 24.15
C PRO A 62 9.38 -5.74 23.14
N THR A 63 10.65 -6.19 23.08
CA THR A 63 11.68 -5.83 22.06
C THR A 63 11.28 -6.34 20.67
N VAL A 64 10.14 -5.86 20.17
CA VAL A 64 9.75 -6.08 18.78
C VAL A 64 10.63 -5.16 17.94
N PRO A 65 11.26 -5.68 16.88
CA PRO A 65 11.98 -4.85 15.93
C PRO A 65 11.11 -3.67 15.52
N ALA A 66 11.68 -2.45 15.56
CA ALA A 66 10.93 -1.21 15.34
C ALA A 66 10.42 -1.06 13.88
N HIS A 67 10.92 -1.93 12.99
CA HIS A 67 10.67 -1.94 11.56
C HIS A 67 10.31 -3.36 11.13
N THR A 68 9.54 -3.49 10.06
CA THR A 68 9.13 -4.80 9.53
C THR A 68 9.21 -4.83 8.02
N LEU A 69 9.84 -5.88 7.51
CA LEU A 69 9.84 -6.28 6.11
C LEU A 69 8.72 -7.31 5.90
N HIS A 70 7.72 -6.95 5.12
CA HIS A 70 6.60 -7.82 4.80
C HIS A 70 6.74 -8.39 3.39
N ILE A 71 6.46 -9.69 3.22
CA ILE A 71 6.43 -10.33 1.89
C ILE A 71 5.11 -11.06 1.75
N CYS A 72 4.43 -10.84 0.62
CA CYS A 72 3.18 -11.52 0.31
C CYS A 72 3.49 -12.97 -0.09
N VAL A 73 3.05 -13.95 0.70
CA VAL A 73 3.38 -15.37 0.46
C VAL A 73 2.43 -16.05 -0.52
N THR A 74 1.30 -15.42 -0.87
CA THR A 74 0.35 -15.97 -1.85
C THR A 74 0.43 -15.31 -3.23
N CYS A 75 1.40 -14.42 -3.47
CA CYS A 75 1.61 -13.83 -4.80
C CYS A 75 1.84 -14.92 -5.86
N ARG A 76 1.24 -14.71 -7.04
CA ARG A 76 1.41 -15.55 -8.23
C ARG A 76 1.71 -14.67 -9.44
N PRO A 77 2.50 -15.14 -10.42
CA PRO A 77 2.66 -14.45 -11.70
C PRO A 77 1.32 -14.21 -12.38
N LYS A 78 1.22 -13.09 -13.10
CA LYS A 78 0.04 -12.79 -13.89
C LYS A 78 -0.17 -13.89 -14.94
N GLY A 79 -1.39 -14.44 -15.00
CA GLY A 79 -1.74 -15.52 -15.92
C GLY A 79 -1.30 -16.92 -15.48
N ALA A 80 -0.64 -17.08 -14.33
CA ALA A 80 -0.34 -18.40 -13.80
C ALA A 80 -1.62 -19.13 -13.33
N PRO A 81 -1.70 -20.46 -13.51
CA PRO A 81 -2.83 -21.25 -13.02
C PRO A 81 -2.92 -21.21 -11.48
N PRO A 82 -4.11 -21.48 -10.90
CA PRO A 82 -4.29 -21.47 -9.44
C PRO A 82 -3.34 -22.39 -8.67
N GLU A 83 -2.91 -23.49 -9.28
CA GLU A 83 -2.04 -24.54 -8.72
C GLU A 83 -0.55 -24.23 -8.89
N ALA A 84 -0.18 -23.18 -9.64
CA ALA A 84 1.20 -22.79 -9.80
C ALA A 84 1.86 -22.47 -8.45
N VAL A 85 3.17 -22.73 -8.38
CA VAL A 85 4.02 -22.32 -7.28
C VAL A 85 3.80 -20.83 -6.99
N ARG A 86 3.70 -20.50 -5.70
CA ARG A 86 3.54 -19.12 -5.27
C ARG A 86 4.91 -18.46 -5.28
N ASP A 87 5.23 -17.67 -6.30
CA ASP A 87 6.48 -16.89 -6.37
C ASP A 87 6.72 -16.06 -5.10
N GLY A 88 5.65 -15.54 -4.49
CA GLY A 88 5.73 -14.84 -3.21
C GLY A 88 6.28 -15.70 -2.07
N ARG A 89 5.89 -16.97 -2.01
CA ARG A 89 6.42 -17.96 -1.06
C ARG A 89 7.89 -18.25 -1.32
N VAL A 90 8.26 -18.43 -2.59
CA VAL A 90 9.66 -18.65 -2.99
C VAL A 90 10.54 -17.48 -2.57
N LEU A 91 10.10 -16.24 -2.81
CA LEU A 91 10.82 -15.05 -2.38
C LEU A 91 10.92 -14.96 -0.86
N TYR A 92 9.83 -15.23 -0.13
CA TYR A 92 9.82 -15.21 1.33
C TYR A 92 10.81 -16.21 1.93
N GLU A 93 10.82 -17.45 1.44
CA GLU A 93 11.72 -18.50 1.92
C GLU A 93 13.19 -18.13 1.67
N ALA A 94 13.51 -17.58 0.50
CA ALA A 94 14.85 -17.09 0.19
C ALA A 94 15.27 -15.94 1.14
N VAL A 95 14.38 -14.99 1.42
CA VAL A 95 14.66 -13.90 2.38
C VAL A 95 14.77 -14.43 3.81
N ALA A 96 13.93 -15.38 4.21
CA ALA A 96 13.96 -15.98 5.55
C ALA A 96 15.27 -16.72 5.82
N ALA A 97 15.78 -17.46 4.83
CA ALA A 97 17.07 -18.13 4.93
C ALA A 97 18.21 -17.13 5.15
N LEU A 98 18.21 -16.00 4.43
CA LEU A 98 19.22 -14.96 4.61
C LEU A 98 19.03 -14.17 5.92
N HIS A 99 17.79 -13.95 6.35
CA HIS A 99 17.44 -13.15 7.54
C HIS A 99 17.90 -13.82 8.84
N ALA A 100 17.93 -15.15 8.91
CA ALA A 100 18.29 -15.90 10.11
C ALA A 100 19.67 -15.50 10.70
N ASP A 101 20.66 -15.30 9.82
CA ASP A 101 22.04 -14.94 10.16
C ASP A 101 22.35 -13.46 9.86
N TRP A 102 21.36 -12.68 9.44
CA TRP A 102 21.56 -11.30 9.05
C TRP A 102 21.76 -10.39 10.28
N PRO A 103 22.83 -9.59 10.35
CA PRO A 103 23.13 -8.74 11.52
C PRO A 103 22.02 -7.75 11.91
N GLY A 104 21.19 -7.33 10.96
CA GLY A 104 20.09 -6.38 11.18
C GLY A 104 18.79 -7.00 11.72
N ARG A 105 18.75 -8.32 11.98
CA ARG A 105 17.52 -9.05 12.35
C ARG A 105 16.81 -8.53 13.61
N ASP A 106 17.55 -7.94 14.54
CA ASP A 106 16.99 -7.38 15.77
C ASP A 106 16.37 -5.99 15.54
N GLN A 107 16.72 -5.34 14.43
CA GLN A 107 16.17 -4.03 14.04
C GLN A 107 15.01 -4.16 13.06
N VAL A 108 15.02 -5.19 12.20
CA VAL A 108 13.94 -5.44 11.24
C VAL A 108 13.40 -6.87 11.35
N ALA A 109 12.12 -6.97 11.71
CA ALA A 109 11.39 -8.23 11.68
C ALA A 109 11.06 -8.63 10.24
N LEU A 110 11.12 -9.93 9.94
CA LEU A 110 10.58 -10.49 8.71
C LEU A 110 9.18 -11.05 8.95
N ASN A 111 8.20 -10.64 8.14
CA ASN A 111 6.81 -11.06 8.26
C ASN A 111 6.26 -11.57 6.92
N GLY A 112 5.81 -12.82 6.90
CA GLY A 112 5.07 -13.39 5.77
C GLY A 112 3.60 -13.02 5.88
N VAL A 113 3.11 -12.15 5.01
CA VAL A 113 1.70 -11.75 4.95
C VAL A 113 0.99 -12.63 3.95
N GLU A 114 -0.24 -13.07 4.25
CA GLU A 114 -1.02 -13.89 3.32
C GLU A 114 -1.21 -13.17 1.97
N CYS A 115 -1.97 -12.08 1.94
CA CYS A 115 -2.26 -11.33 0.72
C CYS A 115 -2.16 -9.82 0.94
N MET A 116 -1.52 -9.13 -0.03
CA MET A 116 -1.46 -7.66 -0.08
C MET A 116 -2.17 -7.08 -1.32
N SER A 117 -3.00 -7.89 -1.99
CA SER A 117 -3.77 -7.51 -3.19
C SER A 117 -2.94 -6.98 -4.36
N GLY A 118 -1.65 -7.28 -4.41
CA GLY A 118 -0.72 -6.88 -5.48
C GLY A 118 -0.54 -7.93 -6.58
N CYS A 119 -1.46 -8.88 -6.72
CA CYS A 119 -1.29 -10.07 -7.57
C CYS A 119 -1.05 -9.77 -9.06
N ASP A 120 -1.60 -8.67 -9.59
CA ASP A 120 -1.37 -8.27 -10.98
C ASP A 120 0.08 -7.83 -11.25
N ARG A 121 0.82 -7.52 -10.19
CA ARG A 121 2.21 -7.03 -10.19
C ARG A 121 3.06 -7.81 -9.18
N ALA A 122 2.97 -9.14 -9.22
CA ALA A 122 3.74 -10.00 -8.33
C ALA A 122 5.27 -9.89 -8.60
N CYS A 123 6.13 -10.09 -7.60
CA CYS A 123 5.84 -10.26 -6.16
C CYS A 123 5.74 -8.93 -5.42
N THR A 124 5.00 -8.95 -4.31
CA THR A 124 4.77 -7.77 -3.46
C THR A 124 5.58 -7.83 -2.17
N VAL A 125 6.30 -6.75 -1.87
CA VAL A 125 7.15 -6.56 -0.68
C VAL A 125 6.80 -5.22 -0.05
N ALA A 126 6.64 -5.15 1.27
CA ALA A 126 6.35 -3.91 1.96
C ALA A 126 7.34 -3.63 3.10
N LEU A 127 7.55 -2.36 3.40
CA LEU A 127 8.30 -1.88 4.56
C LEU A 127 7.40 -1.03 5.42
N SER A 128 7.43 -1.26 6.72
CA SER A 128 6.72 -0.46 7.71
C SER A 128 7.60 -0.18 8.92
N GLY A 129 7.35 0.93 9.59
CA GLY A 129 8.07 1.34 10.79
C GLY A 129 7.33 2.48 11.48
N ARG A 130 7.44 2.54 12.81
CA ARG A 130 6.76 3.60 13.59
C ARG A 130 7.23 4.99 13.16
N GLY A 131 6.27 5.89 12.90
CA GLY A 131 6.56 7.28 12.51
C GLY A 131 7.16 7.47 11.11
N LYS A 132 7.40 6.38 10.36
CA LYS A 132 7.97 6.41 9.01
C LYS A 132 6.91 6.11 7.95
N PRO A 133 7.06 6.60 6.71
CA PRO A 133 6.17 6.21 5.63
C PRO A 133 6.30 4.71 5.36
N SER A 134 5.18 4.05 5.10
CA SER A 134 5.19 2.64 4.67
C SER A 134 5.33 2.58 3.15
N TYR A 135 6.13 1.64 2.67
CA TYR A 135 6.34 1.42 1.24
C TYR A 135 5.74 0.10 0.81
N LEU A 136 5.10 0.09 -0.35
CA LEU A 136 4.66 -1.13 -1.03
C LEU A 136 5.36 -1.22 -2.38
N PHE A 137 6.18 -2.23 -2.55
CA PHE A 137 6.87 -2.59 -3.79
C PHE A 137 6.17 -3.76 -4.47
N CYS A 138 6.16 -3.74 -5.79
CA CYS A 138 5.58 -4.73 -6.68
C CYS A 138 6.53 -4.98 -7.86
N ASP A 139 6.23 -5.97 -8.70
CA ASP A 139 7.06 -6.41 -9.83
C ASP A 139 8.43 -6.94 -9.37
N LYS A 140 8.47 -7.69 -8.26
CA LYS A 140 9.69 -8.32 -7.74
C LYS A 140 9.80 -9.77 -8.22
N ALA A 141 10.95 -10.13 -8.77
CA ALA A 141 11.23 -11.50 -9.17
C ALA A 141 11.64 -12.34 -7.95
N PRO A 142 11.25 -13.62 -7.84
CA PRO A 142 11.64 -14.49 -6.73
C PRO A 142 13.07 -15.03 -6.91
N THR A 143 14.05 -14.12 -6.99
CA THR A 143 15.47 -14.45 -7.21
C THR A 143 16.31 -14.24 -5.95
N PRO A 144 17.44 -14.96 -5.78
CA PRO A 144 18.36 -14.72 -4.67
C PRO A 144 18.87 -13.28 -4.60
N GLU A 145 19.10 -12.64 -5.76
CA GLU A 145 19.47 -11.21 -5.83
C GLU A 145 18.39 -10.32 -5.23
N THR A 146 17.12 -10.57 -5.55
CA THR A 146 15.99 -9.81 -4.99
C THR A 146 15.86 -10.05 -3.49
N ALA A 147 16.13 -11.26 -3.02
CA ALA A 147 16.10 -11.59 -1.60
C ALA A 147 17.16 -10.82 -0.81
N ALA A 148 18.42 -10.83 -1.27
CA ALA A 148 19.50 -10.05 -0.66
C ALA A 148 19.20 -8.54 -0.69
N ALA A 149 18.75 -8.04 -1.86
CA ALA A 149 18.37 -6.65 -2.03
C ALA A 149 17.21 -6.21 -1.12
N ALA A 150 16.32 -7.12 -0.72
CA ALA A 150 15.22 -6.82 0.20
C ALA A 150 15.74 -6.54 1.62
N LEU A 151 16.74 -7.30 2.07
CA LEU A 151 17.41 -7.08 3.36
C LEU A 151 18.25 -5.79 3.34
N ASP A 152 18.96 -5.52 2.26
CA ASP A 152 19.70 -4.26 2.09
C ASP A 152 18.76 -3.05 2.15
N LEU A 153 17.62 -3.13 1.45
CA LEU A 153 16.60 -2.09 1.48
C LEU A 153 16.02 -1.91 2.89
N ALA A 154 15.75 -3.01 3.59
CA ALA A 154 15.29 -2.99 4.97
C ALA A 154 16.32 -2.33 5.91
N ALA A 155 17.61 -2.61 5.71
CA ALA A 155 18.70 -1.96 6.45
C ALA A 155 18.70 -0.44 6.23
N GLN A 156 18.63 0.00 4.97
CA GLN A 156 18.58 1.42 4.60
C GLN A 156 17.36 2.12 5.22
N TYR A 157 16.21 1.43 5.22
CA TYR A 157 14.98 1.95 5.80
C TYR A 157 15.06 2.07 7.33
N ALA A 158 15.66 1.08 7.99
CA ALA A 158 15.89 1.09 9.43
C ALA A 158 16.81 2.25 9.83
N ALA A 159 17.92 2.42 9.10
CA ALA A 159 18.93 3.46 9.34
C ALA A 159 18.46 4.89 9.03
N SER A 160 17.47 5.07 8.16
CA SER A 160 16.96 6.41 7.81
C SER A 160 16.00 6.94 8.87
N ASP A 161 16.33 8.04 9.56
CA ASP A 161 15.46 8.64 10.59
C ASP A 161 14.04 8.95 10.08
N THR A 162 13.94 9.48 8.86
CA THR A 162 12.66 9.83 8.22
C THR A 162 11.99 8.66 7.51
N GLY A 163 12.72 7.55 7.30
CA GLY A 163 12.29 6.42 6.48
C GLY A 163 12.20 6.74 4.99
N VAL A 164 12.72 7.87 4.52
CA VAL A 164 12.68 8.24 3.11
C VAL A 164 13.79 7.50 2.35
N LEU A 165 13.39 6.65 1.41
CA LEU A 165 14.30 5.93 0.52
C LEU A 165 14.44 6.68 -0.81
N MET A 166 15.59 7.30 -1.07
CA MET A 166 15.87 7.96 -2.35
C MET A 166 16.05 6.93 -3.47
N ARG A 167 15.57 7.24 -4.69
CA ARG A 167 15.54 6.25 -5.78
C ARG A 167 16.93 5.72 -6.18
N GLY A 168 17.95 6.58 -6.16
CA GLY A 168 19.33 6.23 -6.56
C GLY A 168 20.01 5.26 -5.61
N ASP A 169 19.74 5.40 -4.31
CA ASP A 169 20.43 4.67 -3.24
C ASP A 169 19.86 3.26 -3.02
N ARG A 170 18.65 3.01 -3.53
CA ARG A 170 17.99 1.72 -3.40
C ARG A 170 18.78 0.64 -4.17
N PRO A 171 18.83 -0.59 -3.63
CA PRO A 171 19.35 -1.75 -4.34
C PRO A 171 18.68 -1.96 -5.69
N GLY A 172 19.40 -2.55 -6.66
CA GLY A 172 18.98 -2.69 -8.06
C GLY A 172 17.51 -3.12 -8.24
N PRO A 173 17.09 -4.27 -7.69
CA PRO A 173 15.71 -4.75 -7.78
C PRO A 173 14.64 -3.80 -7.21
N PHE A 174 15.00 -2.87 -6.32
CA PHE A 174 14.08 -1.95 -5.63
C PHE A 174 14.20 -0.47 -6.07
N ARG A 175 15.01 -0.17 -7.10
CA ARG A 175 15.05 1.17 -7.73
C ARG A 175 13.74 1.54 -8.44
N SER A 176 12.92 0.55 -8.77
CA SER A 176 11.60 0.70 -9.38
C SER A 176 10.56 -0.14 -8.62
N GLY A 177 9.30 -0.06 -9.04
CA GLY A 177 8.26 -0.94 -8.52
C GLY A 177 7.54 -0.45 -7.26
N ILE A 178 7.74 0.80 -6.81
CA ILE A 178 6.86 1.38 -5.78
C ILE A 178 5.44 1.45 -6.35
N LEU A 179 4.51 0.72 -5.72
CA LEU A 179 3.08 0.81 -5.95
C LEU A 179 2.46 1.89 -5.05
N ALA A 180 2.89 1.96 -3.79
CA ALA A 180 2.40 2.96 -2.84
C ALA A 180 3.49 3.41 -1.88
N LYS A 181 3.42 4.69 -1.51
CA LYS A 181 4.11 5.27 -0.35
C LYS A 181 3.04 5.86 0.55
N ILE A 182 2.80 5.22 1.67
CA ILE A 182 1.72 5.54 2.61
C ILE A 182 2.29 6.46 3.70
N PRO A 183 1.68 7.63 3.97
CA PRO A 183 2.12 8.51 5.05
C PRO A 183 2.10 7.83 6.43
N PRO A 184 2.95 8.25 7.37
CA PRO A 184 2.88 7.77 8.75
C PRO A 184 1.58 8.22 9.43
N GLY A 185 1.02 7.40 10.31
CA GLY A 185 -0.11 7.77 11.18
C GLY A 185 -1.51 7.62 10.58
N LEU A 186 -1.65 6.88 9.47
CA LEU A 186 -2.94 6.38 8.99
C LEU A 186 -3.55 5.34 9.94
#